data_AF-A0A517TR85-F1
#
_entry.id   AF-A0A517TR85-F1
#
_cell.length_a   1.000
_cell.length_b   1.000
_cell.length_c   1.000
_cell.angle_alpha   90.00
_cell.angle_beta   90.00
_cell.angle_gamma   90.00
#
_symmetry.space_group_name_H-M   'P 1'
#
loop_
_entity.id
_entity.type
_entity.pdbx_description
1 polymer ?
#
loop_
_entity_poly.entity_id
_entity_poly.type
_entity_poly.pdbx_seq_one_letter_code
_entity_poly.pdbx_strand_id
1 'polypeptide(L)'
;MTHPGRSRWQSIFALAALAAMVCAARPAVAQKALKPQIEKAQANALAGRVATILRDTNAPDPEETKVLDDFFMKYMYPAMTAYQPPEVLGQLATSREQLFTRYINTAKSQGARDYLNSKTLTAMGAIAKGPYHPSVRYNAALIVGQLDQTPGAPLPAATEVLAALLESDEFNKVPAPTALKIAAIIGLQRRVAGLEPAVSQRIAKAATAVALRKEAPEDASPEVYGWVRKNAAKLLTAQVATGMTPEVHQTMVTLISDKSIDLDDRCTIAQLLKPDMYKEAKGLDLDAMTIALGDLAKQVLTLEAKDAKKYEDELLQSGGAFAGGGGGGGFGMGRGEMGMRGGGFGAGMAMPEELGPTYERRRMIDRLLAIADGASAVAAGGSDESKAKLGELVAALRGVAEPAAEDKALLEKIAPAVQDLSVDVNKLVATWTPAAAAADEPAGGDFGDEAAAEPAADAPADAAEPAAADPAAVDGAASPAEPAGEPAAPPAEGTAPPAAEPVAEAPAAAAG
;
A
#
# COMPACT_ATOMS: atom_id res chain seq x y z
N MET A 1 -57.24 -5.87 -10.08
CA MET A 1 -57.00 -6.67 -8.86
C MET A 1 -55.61 -6.34 -8.35
N THR A 2 -55.57 -5.52 -7.32
CA THR A 2 -54.38 -4.92 -6.71
C THR A 2 -53.90 -5.80 -5.56
N HIS A 3 -52.68 -6.31 -5.62
CA HIS A 3 -52.06 -6.98 -4.46
C HIS A 3 -51.44 -5.93 -3.53
N PRO A 4 -51.75 -5.95 -2.21
CA PRO A 4 -51.27 -4.96 -1.25
C PRO A 4 -49.87 -5.29 -0.73
N GLY A 5 -49.23 -4.24 -0.23
CA GLY A 5 -47.82 -4.17 0.13
C GLY A 5 -47.33 -5.24 1.11
N ARG A 6 -46.22 -5.87 0.73
CA ARG A 6 -45.29 -6.47 1.68
C ARG A 6 -44.37 -5.38 2.23
N SER A 7 -44.45 -5.24 3.54
CA SER A 7 -43.80 -4.24 4.37
C SER A 7 -42.27 -4.29 4.28
N ARG A 8 -41.66 -3.14 3.95
CA ARG A 8 -40.21 -2.86 4.01
C ARG A 8 -39.57 -3.20 5.37
N TRP A 9 -40.35 -3.41 6.42
CA TRP A 9 -39.84 -3.75 7.76
C TRP A 9 -39.40 -5.21 7.92
N GLN A 10 -39.89 -6.14 7.09
CA GLN A 10 -39.46 -7.55 7.19
C GLN A 10 -38.07 -7.79 6.58
N SER A 11 -37.64 -6.96 5.62
CA SER A 11 -36.29 -7.03 5.03
C SER A 11 -35.19 -6.48 5.96
N ILE A 12 -35.54 -5.60 6.90
CA ILE A 12 -34.58 -4.99 7.83
C ILE A 12 -34.26 -5.93 9.00
N PHE A 13 -35.23 -6.71 9.48
CA PHE A 13 -34.98 -7.69 10.54
C PHE A 13 -34.20 -8.94 10.07
N ALA A 14 -34.30 -9.32 8.78
CA ALA A 14 -33.51 -10.42 8.22
C ALA A 14 -32.02 -10.07 8.04
N LEU A 15 -31.68 -8.79 7.82
CA LEU A 15 -30.28 -8.34 7.74
C LEU A 15 -29.63 -8.17 9.14
N ALA A 16 -30.41 -7.80 10.15
CA ALA A 16 -29.90 -7.65 11.52
C ALA A 16 -29.56 -9.00 12.18
N ALA A 17 -30.29 -10.08 11.84
CA ALA A 17 -29.98 -11.42 12.33
C ALA A 17 -28.76 -12.06 11.64
N LEU A 18 -28.43 -11.65 10.41
CA LEU A 18 -27.22 -12.11 9.70
C LEU A 18 -25.95 -11.37 10.17
N ALA A 19 -26.07 -10.11 10.61
CA ALA A 19 -24.96 -9.31 11.12
C ALA A 19 -24.50 -9.70 12.54
N ALA A 20 -25.37 -10.31 13.35
CA ALA A 20 -25.02 -10.80 14.68
C ALA A 20 -24.32 -12.18 14.68
N MET A 21 -24.29 -12.88 13.53
CA MET A 21 -23.79 -14.26 13.42
C MET A 21 -22.40 -14.40 12.77
N VAL A 22 -21.71 -13.28 12.44
CA VAL A 22 -20.37 -13.29 11.80
C VAL A 22 -19.26 -12.81 12.76
N CYS A 23 -19.58 -12.55 14.03
CA CYS A 23 -18.55 -12.54 15.10
C CYS A 23 -18.35 -13.95 15.66
N ALA A 24 -18.23 -14.97 14.80
CA ALA A 24 -17.69 -16.24 15.21
C ALA A 24 -16.26 -15.97 15.67
N ALA A 25 -16.07 -15.92 16.99
CA ALA A 25 -14.76 -15.80 17.61
C ALA A 25 -13.89 -16.92 17.04
N ARG A 26 -13.03 -16.58 16.07
CA ARG A 26 -12.02 -17.51 15.57
C ARG A 26 -11.33 -18.08 16.80
N PRO A 27 -11.13 -19.42 16.88
CA PRO A 27 -10.31 -19.97 17.94
C PRO A 27 -9.02 -19.16 17.94
N ALA A 28 -8.71 -18.51 19.06
CA ALA A 28 -7.51 -17.71 19.18
C ALA A 28 -6.36 -18.67 18.93
N VAL A 29 -5.87 -18.70 17.68
CA VAL A 29 -4.69 -19.47 17.29
C VAL A 29 -3.63 -19.02 18.28
N ALA A 30 -3.18 -19.94 19.15
CA ALA A 30 -2.42 -19.61 20.34
C ALA A 30 -1.28 -18.68 19.95
N GLN A 31 -1.43 -17.39 20.28
CA GLN A 31 -0.48 -16.37 19.85
C GLN A 31 0.80 -16.60 20.62
N LYS A 32 1.88 -16.91 19.91
CA LYS A 32 3.19 -17.09 20.53
C LYS A 32 3.73 -15.71 20.91
N ALA A 33 4.28 -15.60 22.10
CA ALA A 33 5.24 -14.56 22.46
C ALA A 33 6.55 -15.25 22.85
N LEU A 34 7.67 -14.73 22.37
CA LEU A 34 8.97 -15.14 22.87
C LEU A 34 9.18 -14.48 24.22
N LYS A 35 9.47 -15.29 25.25
CA LYS A 35 9.88 -14.76 26.54
C LYS A 35 11.33 -14.29 26.43
N PRO A 36 11.67 -13.05 26.83
CA PRO A 36 13.06 -12.66 27.02
C PRO A 36 13.78 -13.67 27.91
N GLN A 37 14.98 -14.12 27.51
CA GLN A 37 15.79 -15.07 28.27
C GLN A 37 16.69 -14.38 29.29
N ILE A 38 16.83 -13.05 29.21
CA ILE A 38 17.50 -12.23 30.20
C ILE A 38 16.56 -11.14 30.69
N GLU A 39 16.74 -10.74 31.95
CA GLU A 39 15.92 -9.73 32.60
C GLU A 39 16.24 -8.32 32.06
N LYS A 40 15.26 -7.41 32.14
CA LYS A 40 15.43 -6.01 31.70
C LYS A 40 16.61 -5.32 32.36
N ALA A 41 16.89 -5.59 33.64
CA ALA A 41 18.03 -5.03 34.35
C ALA A 41 19.37 -5.50 33.74
N GLN A 42 19.47 -6.78 33.37
CA GLN A 42 20.66 -7.34 32.71
C GLN A 42 20.83 -6.76 31.30
N ALA A 43 19.74 -6.65 30.54
CA ALA A 43 19.76 -6.01 29.23
C ALA A 43 20.22 -4.54 29.29
N ASN A 44 19.74 -3.79 30.29
CA ASN A 44 20.20 -2.41 30.52
C ASN A 44 21.70 -2.34 30.84
N ALA A 45 22.24 -3.30 31.59
CA ALA A 45 23.68 -3.39 31.84
C ALA A 45 24.49 -3.70 30.57
N LEU A 46 23.95 -4.52 29.66
CA LEU A 46 24.56 -4.82 28.37
C LEU A 46 24.48 -3.64 27.37
N ALA A 47 23.43 -2.81 27.45
CA ALA A 47 23.19 -1.73 26.49
C ALA A 47 24.37 -0.75 26.37
N GLY A 48 25.08 -0.46 27.46
CA GLY A 48 26.29 0.37 27.44
C GLY A 48 27.43 -0.27 26.65
N ARG A 49 27.66 -1.58 26.83
CA ARG A 49 28.66 -2.34 26.07
C ARG A 49 28.30 -2.44 24.59
N VAL A 50 27.03 -2.70 24.28
CA VAL A 50 26.52 -2.68 22.90
C VAL A 50 26.79 -1.33 22.25
N ALA A 51 26.50 -0.22 22.93
CA ALA A 51 26.78 1.11 22.39
C ALA A 51 28.28 1.36 22.14
N THR A 52 29.17 0.83 22.97
CA THR A 52 30.62 0.87 22.74
C THR A 52 31.01 0.08 21.50
N ILE A 53 30.56 -1.19 21.39
CA ILE A 53 30.85 -2.07 20.24
C ILE A 53 30.39 -1.41 18.93
N LEU A 54 29.18 -0.86 18.90
CA LEU A 54 28.64 -0.24 17.68
C LEU A 54 29.35 1.06 17.29
N ARG A 55 29.96 1.77 18.25
CA ARG A 55 30.73 2.98 17.97
C ARG A 55 32.18 2.71 17.57
N ASP A 56 32.64 1.47 17.72
CA ASP A 56 33.94 1.02 17.25
C ASP A 56 33.95 0.98 15.70
N THR A 57 35.08 1.33 15.12
CA THR A 57 35.32 1.26 13.67
C THR A 57 35.76 -0.12 13.21
N ASN A 58 36.16 -0.99 14.14
CA ASN A 58 36.55 -2.37 13.88
C ASN A 58 35.35 -3.31 13.83
N ALA A 59 35.51 -4.44 13.13
CA ALA A 59 34.52 -5.50 13.17
C ALA A 59 34.48 -6.13 14.58
N PRO A 60 33.28 -6.52 15.06
CA PRO A 60 33.15 -7.05 16.41
C PRO A 60 33.85 -8.41 16.53
N ASP A 61 34.61 -8.60 17.60
CA ASP A 61 35.28 -9.87 17.88
C ASP A 61 34.29 -10.96 18.41
N PRO A 62 34.73 -12.20 18.63
CA PRO A 62 33.86 -13.27 19.16
C PRO A 62 33.22 -12.98 20.52
N GLU A 63 33.86 -12.21 21.40
CA GLU A 63 33.30 -11.85 22.70
C GLU A 63 32.26 -10.72 22.56
N GLU A 64 32.53 -9.76 21.68
CA GLU A 64 31.63 -8.66 21.36
C GLU A 64 30.38 -9.16 20.64
N THR A 65 30.53 -10.07 19.66
CA THR A 65 29.38 -10.72 18.99
C THR A 65 28.51 -11.48 19.97
N LYS A 66 29.08 -12.12 21.00
CA LYS A 66 28.31 -12.74 22.09
C LYS A 66 27.52 -11.71 22.90
N VAL A 67 28.09 -10.54 23.19
CA VAL A 67 27.36 -9.44 23.86
C VAL A 67 26.20 -8.94 22.99
N LEU A 68 26.41 -8.81 21.68
CA LEU A 68 25.36 -8.44 20.74
C LEU A 68 24.25 -9.52 20.73
N ASP A 69 24.61 -10.80 20.64
CA ASP A 69 23.63 -11.90 20.65
C ASP A 69 22.84 -11.96 21.96
N ASP A 70 23.50 -11.81 23.11
CA ASP A 70 22.84 -11.76 24.42
C ASP A 70 21.87 -10.58 24.52
N PHE A 71 22.21 -9.42 23.96
CA PHE A 71 21.30 -8.28 23.98
C PHE A 71 20.14 -8.42 22.97
N PHE A 72 20.44 -8.68 21.71
CA PHE A 72 19.45 -8.68 20.63
C PHE A 72 18.58 -9.94 20.62
N MET A 73 19.22 -11.12 20.62
CA MET A 73 18.52 -12.40 20.44
C MET A 73 17.82 -12.85 21.73
N LYS A 74 18.40 -12.56 22.90
CA LYS A 74 17.83 -13.00 24.19
C LYS A 74 16.91 -11.97 24.84
N TYR A 75 17.01 -10.69 24.48
CA TYR A 75 16.15 -9.65 25.06
C TYR A 75 15.37 -8.86 24.03
N MET A 76 16.05 -8.10 23.16
CA MET A 76 15.38 -7.07 22.36
C MET A 76 14.36 -7.64 21.38
N TYR A 77 14.73 -8.64 20.57
CA TYR A 77 13.78 -9.24 19.61
C TYR A 77 12.65 -9.99 20.31
N PRO A 78 12.88 -10.81 21.36
CA PRO A 78 11.79 -11.38 22.14
C PRO A 78 10.84 -10.34 22.73
N ALA A 79 11.36 -9.24 23.29
CA ALA A 79 10.54 -8.16 23.85
C ALA A 79 9.63 -7.50 22.79
N MET A 80 10.08 -7.44 21.53
CA MET A 80 9.25 -6.94 20.41
C MET A 80 8.14 -7.90 19.98
N THR A 81 8.08 -9.11 20.55
CA THR A 81 6.96 -10.06 20.34
C THR A 81 5.92 -10.04 21.44
N ALA A 82 6.12 -9.21 22.48
CA ALA A 82 5.13 -9.04 23.54
C ALA A 82 3.84 -8.44 22.97
N TYR A 83 2.70 -8.98 23.40
CA TYR A 83 1.36 -8.50 23.03
C TYR A 83 0.45 -8.31 24.25
N GLN A 84 0.98 -8.57 25.45
CA GLN A 84 0.28 -8.40 26.72
C GLN A 84 1.11 -7.54 27.68
N PRO A 85 0.48 -6.60 28.41
CA PRO A 85 -0.90 -6.16 28.21
C PRO A 85 -1.06 -5.39 26.86
N PRO A 86 -2.26 -5.17 26.31
CA PRO A 86 -2.46 -4.65 24.95
C PRO A 86 -1.72 -3.32 24.65
N GLU A 87 -1.45 -2.51 25.66
CA GLU A 87 -0.71 -1.25 25.57
C GLU A 87 0.70 -1.44 25.00
N VAL A 88 1.31 -2.63 25.17
CA VAL A 88 2.64 -2.91 24.61
C VAL A 88 2.63 -2.96 23.09
N LEU A 89 1.47 -3.24 22.46
CA LEU A 89 1.34 -3.19 21.00
C LEU A 89 1.48 -1.77 20.46
N GLY A 90 1.07 -0.77 21.24
CA GLY A 90 1.26 0.65 20.92
C GLY A 90 2.73 1.07 20.90
N GLN A 91 3.63 0.30 21.54
CA GLN A 91 5.05 0.60 21.62
C GLN A 91 5.87 0.01 20.46
N LEU A 92 5.28 -0.85 19.62
CA LEU A 92 6.00 -1.55 18.54
C LEU A 92 6.67 -0.59 17.56
N ALA A 93 6.01 0.53 17.23
CA ALA A 93 6.57 1.57 16.36
C ALA A 93 7.80 2.23 17.02
N THR A 94 7.71 2.57 18.30
CA THR A 94 8.82 3.13 19.08
C THR A 94 9.97 2.14 19.20
N SER A 95 9.71 0.84 19.45
CA SER A 95 10.75 -0.18 19.50
C SER A 95 11.45 -0.37 18.15
N ARG A 96 10.71 -0.32 17.04
CA ARG A 96 11.28 -0.32 15.69
C ARG A 96 12.17 0.90 15.47
N GLU A 97 11.69 2.10 15.82
CA GLU A 97 12.48 3.32 15.69
C GLU A 97 13.77 3.25 16.53
N GLN A 98 13.68 2.77 17.78
CA GLN A 98 14.85 2.59 18.66
C GLN A 98 15.84 1.58 18.09
N LEU A 99 15.38 0.46 17.51
CA LEU A 99 16.24 -0.52 16.82
C LEU A 99 17.13 0.16 15.78
N PHE A 100 16.56 1.00 14.92
CA PHE A 100 17.33 1.69 13.89
C PHE A 100 18.15 2.86 14.43
N THR A 101 17.53 3.77 15.17
CA THR A 101 18.16 5.03 15.59
C THR A 101 19.23 4.86 16.65
N ARG A 102 19.10 3.86 17.55
CA ARG A 102 20.08 3.64 18.64
C ARG A 102 21.10 2.56 18.33
N TYR A 103 20.79 1.64 17.42
CA TYR A 103 21.63 0.46 17.20
C TYR A 103 22.07 0.27 15.74
N ILE A 104 21.18 -0.12 14.82
CA ILE A 104 21.61 -0.47 13.45
C ILE A 104 22.32 0.71 12.77
N ASN A 105 21.76 1.93 12.88
CA ASN A 105 22.35 3.10 12.22
C ASN A 105 23.52 3.71 12.98
N THR A 106 23.75 3.32 14.24
CA THR A 106 24.89 3.80 15.03
C THR A 106 26.15 2.96 14.83
N ALA A 107 26.02 1.76 14.25
CA ALA A 107 27.13 0.91 13.86
C ALA A 107 28.06 1.63 12.87
N LYS A 108 29.29 1.95 13.33
CA LYS A 108 30.31 2.62 12.52
C LYS A 108 31.12 1.64 11.66
N SER A 109 31.38 0.43 12.14
CA SER A 109 32.02 -0.61 11.33
C SER A 109 31.00 -1.31 10.44
N GLN A 110 31.40 -1.61 9.21
CA GLN A 110 30.56 -2.37 8.28
C GLN A 110 30.33 -3.80 8.81
N GLY A 111 31.33 -4.41 9.44
CA GLY A 111 31.20 -5.75 10.05
C GLY A 111 30.13 -5.82 11.14
N ALA A 112 30.05 -4.82 12.03
CA ALA A 112 29.01 -4.76 13.05
C ALA A 112 27.62 -4.57 12.43
N ARG A 113 27.51 -3.71 11.39
CA ARG A 113 26.27 -3.48 10.66
C ARG A 113 25.80 -4.75 9.96
N ASP A 114 26.66 -5.41 9.20
CA ASP A 114 26.35 -6.65 8.48
C ASP A 114 25.92 -7.76 9.45
N TYR A 115 26.62 -7.87 10.59
CA TYR A 115 26.25 -8.80 11.65
C TYR A 115 24.83 -8.55 12.18
N LEU A 116 24.55 -7.30 12.60
CA LEU A 116 23.23 -6.93 13.11
C LEU A 116 22.13 -7.07 12.05
N ASN A 117 22.40 -6.69 10.81
CA ASN A 117 21.47 -6.84 9.69
C ASN A 117 21.12 -8.31 9.46
N SER A 118 22.12 -9.21 9.44
CA SER A 118 21.91 -10.64 9.26
C SER A 118 21.07 -11.26 10.39
N LYS A 119 21.39 -10.95 11.65
CA LYS A 119 20.62 -11.41 12.82
C LYS A 119 19.21 -10.84 12.83
N THR A 120 19.05 -9.55 12.53
CA THR A 120 17.74 -8.89 12.46
C THR A 120 16.88 -9.48 11.35
N LEU A 121 17.44 -9.66 10.15
CA LEU A 121 16.75 -10.26 9.01
C LEU A 121 16.24 -11.66 9.34
N THR A 122 17.11 -12.49 9.94
CA THR A 122 16.77 -13.86 10.36
C THR A 122 15.66 -13.86 11.41
N ALA A 123 15.82 -13.09 12.48
CA ALA A 123 14.85 -13.06 13.58
C ALA A 123 13.50 -12.47 13.14
N MET A 124 13.50 -11.31 12.47
CA MET A 124 12.28 -10.64 12.04
C MET A 124 11.59 -11.38 10.89
N GLY A 125 12.34 -12.02 9.99
CA GLY A 125 11.77 -12.90 8.96
C GLY A 125 11.04 -14.09 9.58
N ALA A 126 11.63 -14.71 10.62
CA ALA A 126 10.97 -15.79 11.36
C ALA A 126 9.74 -15.31 12.15
N ILE A 127 9.80 -14.11 12.75
CA ILE A 127 8.66 -13.51 13.46
C ILE A 127 7.51 -13.18 12.49
N ALA A 128 7.82 -12.58 11.33
CA ALA A 128 6.82 -12.25 10.33
C ALA A 128 6.05 -13.49 9.81
N LYS A 129 6.75 -14.61 9.64
CA LYS A 129 6.19 -15.91 9.17
C LYS A 129 5.62 -16.79 10.29
N GLY A 130 5.85 -16.44 11.55
CA GLY A 130 5.46 -17.27 12.69
C GLY A 130 4.04 -17.03 13.21
N PRO A 131 3.57 -17.86 14.16
CA PRO A 131 2.27 -17.74 14.84
C PRO A 131 2.25 -16.60 15.89
N TYR A 132 2.69 -15.39 15.52
CA TYR A 132 2.71 -14.21 16.40
C TYR A 132 1.47 -13.33 16.20
N HIS A 133 1.24 -12.39 17.12
CA HIS A 133 0.18 -11.39 16.99
C HIS A 133 0.29 -10.61 15.65
N PRO A 134 -0.80 -10.33 14.92
CA PRO A 134 -0.75 -9.65 13.62
C PRO A 134 0.07 -8.35 13.62
N SER A 135 -0.10 -7.48 14.63
CA SER A 135 0.69 -6.25 14.78
C SER A 135 2.20 -6.51 14.96
N VAL A 136 2.59 -7.59 15.64
CA VAL A 136 3.99 -8.00 15.81
C VAL A 136 4.55 -8.46 14.46
N ARG A 137 3.81 -9.30 13.73
CA ARG A 137 4.19 -9.77 12.38
C ARG A 137 4.34 -8.62 11.39
N TYR A 138 3.39 -7.68 11.42
CA TYR A 138 3.42 -6.44 10.64
C TYR A 138 4.68 -5.62 10.95
N ASN A 139 4.96 -5.38 12.23
CA ASN A 139 6.14 -4.61 12.63
C ASN A 139 7.45 -5.31 12.25
N ALA A 140 7.53 -6.63 12.37
CA ALA A 140 8.68 -7.41 11.95
C ALA A 140 8.93 -7.29 10.43
N ALA A 141 7.88 -7.38 9.61
CA ALA A 141 7.99 -7.19 8.16
C ALA A 141 8.44 -5.75 7.80
N LEU A 142 7.95 -4.73 8.51
CA LEU A 142 8.43 -3.35 8.34
C LEU A 142 9.91 -3.21 8.71
N ILE A 143 10.39 -3.87 9.77
CA ILE A 143 11.81 -3.89 10.13
C ILE A 143 12.63 -4.50 9.01
N VAL A 144 12.22 -5.67 8.48
CA VAL A 144 12.89 -6.29 7.31
C VAL A 144 12.94 -5.32 6.13
N GLY A 145 11.83 -4.63 5.84
CA GLY A 145 11.75 -3.60 4.80
C GLY A 145 12.60 -2.35 5.07
N GLN A 146 13.03 -2.12 6.31
CA GLN A 146 13.87 -0.99 6.72
C GLN A 146 15.37 -1.32 6.76
N LEU A 147 15.77 -2.59 6.67
CA LEU A 147 17.18 -2.99 6.68
C LEU A 147 17.92 -2.47 5.45
N ASP A 148 19.05 -1.83 5.70
CA ASP A 148 19.91 -1.22 4.70
C ASP A 148 21.33 -1.79 4.83
N GLN A 149 21.95 -2.18 3.70
CA GLN A 149 23.32 -2.67 3.66
C GLN A 149 24.31 -1.57 4.06
N THR A 150 24.12 -0.38 3.49
CA THR A 150 24.77 0.87 3.88
C THR A 150 23.69 1.95 4.02
N PRO A 151 23.90 3.04 4.79
CA PRO A 151 22.86 4.05 5.00
C PRO A 151 22.21 4.52 3.68
N GLY A 152 20.92 4.25 3.51
CA GLY A 152 20.16 4.60 2.30
C GLY A 152 20.19 3.56 1.18
N ALA A 153 21.05 2.54 1.24
CA ALA A 153 21.08 1.43 0.28
C ALA A 153 20.37 0.20 0.88
N PRO A 154 19.21 -0.22 0.36
CA PRO A 154 18.45 -1.35 0.89
C PRO A 154 19.26 -2.66 0.92
N LEU A 155 19.07 -3.48 1.95
CA LEU A 155 19.69 -4.80 2.05
C LEU A 155 19.07 -5.77 1.01
N PRO A 156 19.84 -6.32 0.05
CA PRO A 156 19.30 -7.19 -1.00
C PRO A 156 18.64 -8.47 -0.48
N ALA A 157 19.22 -9.10 0.55
CA ALA A 157 18.68 -10.32 1.16
C ALA A 157 17.28 -10.14 1.79
N ALA A 158 16.89 -8.90 2.11
CA ALA A 158 15.54 -8.61 2.61
C ALA A 158 14.47 -8.78 1.52
N THR A 159 14.81 -8.63 0.24
CA THR A 159 13.88 -8.75 -0.88
C THR A 159 13.22 -10.13 -0.92
N GLU A 160 14.00 -11.20 -0.73
CA GLU A 160 13.49 -12.58 -0.75
C GLU A 160 12.48 -12.84 0.37
N VAL A 161 12.74 -12.30 1.55
CA VAL A 161 11.82 -12.42 2.69
C VAL A 161 10.52 -11.67 2.39
N LEU A 162 10.60 -10.44 1.88
CA LEU A 162 9.43 -9.61 1.59
C LEU A 162 8.60 -10.17 0.41
N ALA A 163 9.24 -10.68 -0.64
CA ALA A 163 8.57 -11.33 -1.77
C ALA A 163 7.78 -12.55 -1.29
N ALA A 164 8.40 -13.42 -0.47
CA ALA A 164 7.71 -14.57 0.12
C ALA A 164 6.49 -14.15 0.97
N LEU A 165 6.61 -13.07 1.74
CA LEU A 165 5.51 -12.50 2.55
C LEU A 165 4.35 -11.97 1.70
N LEU A 166 4.62 -11.46 0.50
CA LEU A 166 3.60 -10.98 -0.42
C LEU A 166 2.87 -12.14 -1.13
N GLU A 167 3.62 -13.17 -1.51
CA GLU A 167 3.14 -14.33 -2.27
C GLU A 167 2.27 -15.29 -1.48
N SER A 168 2.60 -15.51 -0.21
CA SER A 168 1.98 -16.57 0.58
C SER A 168 0.73 -16.06 1.30
N ASP A 169 -0.36 -16.80 1.19
CA ASP A 169 -1.58 -16.58 1.98
C ASP A 169 -1.52 -17.25 3.36
N GLU A 170 -0.52 -18.11 3.60
CA GLU A 170 -0.35 -18.86 4.84
C GLU A 170 1.13 -19.16 5.11
N PHE A 171 1.51 -19.19 6.39
CA PHE A 171 2.79 -19.70 6.85
C PHE A 171 2.58 -20.67 8.01
N ASN A 172 3.05 -21.92 7.87
CA ASN A 172 2.95 -22.94 8.92
C ASN A 172 1.53 -23.12 9.49
N LYS A 173 0.50 -23.21 8.63
CA LYS A 173 -0.92 -23.32 9.08
C LYS A 173 -1.46 -22.06 9.76
N VAL A 174 -0.76 -20.93 9.62
CA VAL A 174 -1.18 -19.63 10.12
C VAL A 174 -1.45 -18.70 8.93
N PRO A 175 -2.70 -18.26 8.72
CA PRO A 175 -3.01 -17.31 7.67
C PRO A 175 -2.11 -16.07 7.73
N ALA A 176 -1.66 -15.61 6.57
CA ALA A 176 -0.94 -14.35 6.42
C ALA A 176 -1.96 -13.21 6.47
N PRO A 177 -1.94 -12.35 7.49
CA PRO A 177 -2.91 -11.26 7.58
C PRO A 177 -2.66 -10.23 6.46
N THR A 178 -3.70 -9.55 6.01
CA THR A 178 -3.65 -8.50 5.00
C THR A 178 -2.62 -7.42 5.36
N ALA A 179 -2.51 -7.06 6.64
CA ALA A 179 -1.50 -6.14 7.15
C ALA A 179 -0.06 -6.60 6.80
N LEU A 180 0.22 -7.90 6.85
CA LEU A 180 1.54 -8.43 6.53
C LEU A 180 1.91 -8.20 5.06
N LYS A 181 0.95 -8.35 4.14
CA LYS A 181 1.14 -8.05 2.71
C LYS A 181 1.39 -6.56 2.48
N ILE A 182 0.68 -5.68 3.19
CA ILE A 182 0.95 -4.24 3.15
C ILE A 182 2.39 -3.93 3.58
N ALA A 183 2.85 -4.48 4.71
CA ALA A 183 4.23 -4.26 5.16
C ALA A 183 5.26 -4.76 4.14
N ALA A 184 5.00 -5.91 3.52
CA ALA A 184 5.84 -6.44 2.45
C ALA A 184 5.88 -5.48 1.24
N ILE A 185 4.73 -4.97 0.80
CA ILE A 185 4.63 -3.99 -0.30
C ILE A 185 5.44 -2.72 0.03
N ILE A 186 5.28 -2.15 1.23
CA ILE A 186 6.03 -0.95 1.65
C ILE A 186 7.54 -1.22 1.63
N GLY A 187 7.99 -2.39 2.12
CA GLY A 187 9.39 -2.78 2.09
C GLY A 187 9.94 -2.95 0.68
N LEU A 188 9.15 -3.55 -0.22
CA LEU A 188 9.53 -3.80 -1.62
C LEU A 188 9.58 -2.51 -2.45
N GLN A 189 8.73 -1.52 -2.18
CA GLN A 189 8.76 -0.22 -2.87
C GLN A 189 10.12 0.48 -2.76
N ARG A 190 10.84 0.30 -1.65
CA ARG A 190 12.21 0.84 -1.48
C ARG A 190 13.26 0.12 -2.33
N ARG A 191 12.94 -1.08 -2.84
CA ARG A 191 13.89 -2.05 -3.42
C ARG A 191 13.69 -2.29 -4.91
N VAL A 192 12.68 -1.71 -5.53
CA VAL A 192 12.35 -1.99 -6.94
C VAL A 192 13.46 -1.61 -7.92
N ALA A 193 14.30 -0.63 -7.59
CA ALA A 193 15.39 -0.19 -8.43
C ALA A 193 16.55 -1.20 -8.41
N GLY A 194 16.97 -1.67 -9.59
CA GLY A 194 18.13 -2.55 -9.73
C GLY A 194 17.88 -4.02 -9.34
N LEU A 195 16.62 -4.46 -9.26
CA LEU A 195 16.31 -5.87 -9.07
C LEU A 195 16.72 -6.71 -10.27
N GLU A 196 17.13 -7.93 -10.00
CA GLU A 196 17.33 -8.96 -11.01
C GLU A 196 15.98 -9.26 -11.72
N PRO A 197 15.98 -9.49 -13.05
CA PRO A 197 14.73 -9.63 -13.81
C PRO A 197 13.77 -10.73 -13.29
N ALA A 198 14.27 -11.90 -12.90
CA ALA A 198 13.41 -12.97 -12.39
C ALA A 198 12.77 -12.59 -11.04
N VAL A 199 13.53 -11.96 -10.13
CA VAL A 199 13.00 -11.42 -8.87
C VAL A 199 11.96 -10.33 -9.14
N SER A 200 12.22 -9.42 -10.09
CA SER A 200 11.28 -8.37 -10.48
C SER A 200 9.96 -8.94 -11.01
N GLN A 201 10.02 -9.92 -11.91
CA GLN A 201 8.86 -10.60 -12.48
C GLN A 201 8.05 -11.33 -11.40
N ARG A 202 8.74 -12.00 -10.46
CA ARG A 202 8.12 -12.68 -9.33
C ARG A 202 7.33 -11.71 -8.44
N ILE A 203 7.92 -10.57 -8.08
CA ILE A 203 7.25 -9.51 -7.30
C ILE A 203 6.07 -8.93 -8.08
N ALA A 204 6.24 -8.66 -9.37
CA ALA A 204 5.18 -8.11 -10.22
C ALA A 204 3.97 -9.06 -10.25
N LYS A 205 4.20 -10.37 -10.45
CA LYS A 205 3.16 -11.39 -10.41
C LYS A 205 2.42 -11.40 -9.07
N ALA A 206 3.14 -11.36 -7.95
CA ALA A 206 2.54 -11.36 -6.62
C ALA A 206 1.74 -10.07 -6.35
N ALA A 207 2.26 -8.91 -6.75
CA ALA A 207 1.60 -7.62 -6.61
C ALA A 207 0.34 -7.53 -7.49
N THR A 208 0.39 -8.03 -8.73
CA THR A 208 -0.77 -8.15 -9.62
C THR A 208 -1.85 -9.04 -9.01
N ALA A 209 -1.49 -10.17 -8.39
CA ALA A 209 -2.45 -11.03 -7.72
C ALA A 209 -3.17 -10.31 -6.56
N VAL A 210 -2.44 -9.51 -5.77
CA VAL A 210 -3.03 -8.67 -4.70
C VAL A 210 -3.93 -7.59 -5.29
N ALA A 211 -3.47 -6.89 -6.32
CA ALA A 211 -4.18 -5.80 -6.97
C ALA A 211 -5.49 -6.25 -7.64
N LEU A 212 -5.50 -7.42 -8.29
CA LEU A 212 -6.65 -7.90 -9.05
C LEU A 212 -7.63 -8.77 -8.24
N ARG A 213 -7.30 -9.07 -6.97
CA ARG A 213 -8.23 -9.79 -6.08
C ARG A 213 -9.46 -8.92 -5.81
N LYS A 214 -10.63 -9.39 -6.23
CA LYS A 214 -11.91 -8.67 -6.07
C LYS A 214 -12.48 -8.78 -4.66
N GLU A 215 -12.39 -9.96 -4.07
CA GLU A 215 -12.94 -10.24 -2.74
C GLU A 215 -11.92 -9.91 -1.65
N ALA A 216 -12.31 -9.03 -0.73
CA ALA A 216 -11.51 -8.70 0.43
C ALA A 216 -11.25 -9.97 1.27
N PRO A 217 -10.01 -10.22 1.73
CA PRO A 217 -9.74 -11.26 2.70
C PRO A 217 -10.57 -11.08 3.97
N GLU A 218 -10.88 -12.17 4.67
CA GLU A 218 -11.73 -12.16 5.86
C GLU A 218 -11.23 -11.24 7.00
N ASP A 219 -9.95 -10.87 7.00
CA ASP A 219 -9.35 -9.99 8.01
C ASP A 219 -9.32 -8.50 7.62
N ALA A 220 -9.92 -8.11 6.49
CA ALA A 220 -9.98 -6.74 6.00
C ALA A 220 -11.39 -6.37 5.50
N SER A 221 -11.83 -5.14 5.77
CA SER A 221 -13.03 -4.61 5.11
C SER A 221 -12.75 -4.35 3.62
N PRO A 222 -13.78 -4.31 2.76
CA PRO A 222 -13.62 -3.95 1.35
C PRO A 222 -12.89 -2.62 1.13
N GLU A 223 -13.17 -1.61 1.96
CA GLU A 223 -12.52 -0.30 1.93
C GLU A 223 -11.02 -0.40 2.26
N VAL A 224 -10.67 -1.08 3.37
CA VAL A 224 -9.27 -1.31 3.74
C VAL A 224 -8.53 -2.11 2.66
N TYR A 225 -9.20 -3.08 2.05
CA TYR A 225 -8.62 -3.87 0.97
C TYR A 225 -8.46 -3.06 -0.33
N GLY A 226 -9.35 -2.11 -0.64
CA GLY A 226 -9.15 -1.13 -1.71
C GLY A 226 -7.83 -0.37 -1.56
N TRP A 227 -7.54 0.08 -0.33
CA TRP A 227 -6.25 0.71 -0.02
C TRP A 227 -5.05 -0.25 -0.19
N VAL A 228 -5.19 -1.54 0.10
CA VAL A 228 -4.15 -2.56 -0.16
C VAL A 228 -3.91 -2.70 -1.67
N ARG A 229 -4.97 -2.82 -2.47
CA ARG A 229 -4.90 -2.91 -3.94
C ARG A 229 -4.20 -1.69 -4.53
N LYS A 230 -4.50 -0.49 -4.03
CA LYS A 230 -3.80 0.76 -4.40
C LYS A 230 -2.31 0.70 -4.09
N ASN A 231 -1.90 0.18 -2.93
CA ASN A 231 -0.48 0.05 -2.60
C ASN A 231 0.23 -0.99 -3.47
N ALA A 232 -0.44 -2.07 -3.86
CA ALA A 232 0.07 -3.01 -4.85
C ALA A 232 0.28 -2.33 -6.22
N ALA A 233 -0.67 -1.50 -6.67
CA ALA A 233 -0.51 -0.69 -7.88
C ALA A 233 0.71 0.25 -7.80
N LYS A 234 0.94 0.90 -6.65
CA LYS A 234 2.15 1.71 -6.40
C LYS A 234 3.45 0.92 -6.52
N LEU A 235 3.46 -0.32 -6.04
CA LEU A 235 4.63 -1.19 -6.18
C LEU A 235 4.86 -1.56 -7.66
N LEU A 236 3.81 -1.94 -8.38
CA LEU A 236 3.88 -2.27 -9.80
C LEU A 236 4.42 -1.09 -10.63
N THR A 237 3.86 0.11 -10.46
CA THR A 237 4.33 1.29 -11.19
C THR A 237 5.76 1.68 -10.84
N ALA A 238 6.19 1.47 -9.60
CA ALA A 238 7.57 1.71 -9.21
C ALA A 238 8.55 0.74 -9.90
N GLN A 239 8.14 -0.51 -10.18
CA GLN A 239 8.97 -1.48 -10.94
C GLN A 239 9.11 -1.12 -12.42
N VAL A 240 8.07 -0.55 -13.03
CA VAL A 240 8.01 -0.25 -14.48
C VAL A 240 8.22 1.22 -14.80
N ALA A 241 8.86 1.98 -13.89
CA ALA A 241 8.98 3.44 -14.00
C ALA A 241 9.63 3.92 -15.32
N THR A 242 10.48 3.11 -15.94
CA THR A 242 11.19 3.41 -17.20
C THR A 242 10.63 2.66 -18.42
N GLY A 243 9.56 1.89 -18.26
CA GLY A 243 8.99 1.10 -19.36
C GLY A 243 7.88 0.18 -18.87
N MET A 244 6.63 0.54 -19.20
CA MET A 244 5.43 -0.22 -18.86
C MET A 244 5.42 -1.58 -19.58
N THR A 245 5.11 -2.66 -18.86
CA THR A 245 4.85 -3.96 -19.50
C THR A 245 3.36 -4.14 -19.79
N PRO A 246 2.97 -4.96 -20.78
CA PRO A 246 1.56 -5.22 -21.09
C PRO A 246 0.75 -5.72 -19.88
N GLU A 247 1.32 -6.56 -19.02
CA GLU A 247 0.65 -7.12 -17.85
C GLU A 247 0.38 -6.06 -16.77
N VAL A 248 1.37 -5.19 -16.52
CA VAL A 248 1.19 -4.09 -15.56
C VAL A 248 0.21 -3.07 -16.12
N HIS A 249 0.31 -2.72 -17.40
CA HIS A 249 -0.65 -1.86 -18.09
C HIS A 249 -2.08 -2.37 -17.93
N GLN A 250 -2.33 -3.64 -18.26
CA GLN A 250 -3.65 -4.25 -18.15
C GLN A 250 -4.15 -4.28 -16.69
N THR A 251 -3.24 -4.47 -15.74
CA THR A 251 -3.56 -4.37 -14.30
C THR A 251 -4.07 -2.96 -13.98
N MET A 252 -3.38 -1.90 -14.44
CA MET A 252 -3.78 -0.51 -14.21
C MET A 252 -5.12 -0.19 -14.88
N VAL A 253 -5.34 -0.63 -16.13
CA VAL A 253 -6.64 -0.47 -16.83
C VAL A 253 -7.75 -1.11 -16.01
N THR A 254 -7.53 -2.33 -15.53
CA THR A 254 -8.52 -3.07 -14.74
C THR A 254 -8.85 -2.34 -13.44
N LEU A 255 -7.83 -1.86 -12.70
CA LEU A 255 -8.04 -1.13 -11.45
C LEU A 255 -8.78 0.21 -11.67
N ILE A 256 -8.38 0.98 -12.68
CA ILE A 256 -9.01 2.27 -13.00
C ILE A 256 -10.47 2.08 -13.43
N SER A 257 -10.80 0.98 -14.11
CA SER A 257 -12.17 0.66 -14.55
C SER A 257 -13.02 -0.06 -13.49
N ASP A 258 -12.43 -0.58 -12.41
CA ASP A 258 -13.13 -1.38 -11.42
C ASP A 258 -13.98 -0.51 -10.49
N LYS A 259 -15.29 -0.49 -10.73
CA LYS A 259 -16.28 0.26 -9.94
C LYS A 259 -16.45 -0.23 -8.50
N SER A 260 -15.85 -1.37 -8.13
CA SER A 260 -15.82 -1.84 -6.74
C SER A 260 -14.72 -1.18 -5.90
N ILE A 261 -13.72 -0.56 -6.54
CA ILE A 261 -12.71 0.25 -5.87
C ILE A 261 -13.31 1.64 -5.62
N ASP A 262 -13.00 2.19 -4.44
CA ASP A 262 -13.38 3.56 -4.11
C ASP A 262 -12.90 4.56 -5.18
N LEU A 263 -13.71 5.59 -5.42
CA LEU A 263 -13.45 6.55 -6.49
C LEU A 263 -12.12 7.30 -6.28
N ASP A 264 -11.77 7.66 -5.04
CA ASP A 264 -10.51 8.35 -4.71
C ASP A 264 -9.30 7.45 -4.93
N ASP A 265 -9.44 6.16 -4.63
CA ASP A 265 -8.40 5.18 -4.88
C ASP A 265 -8.14 5.00 -6.39
N ARG A 266 -9.19 4.97 -7.22
CA ARG A 266 -9.06 4.90 -8.69
C ARG A 266 -8.39 6.14 -9.26
N CYS A 267 -8.75 7.34 -8.79
CA CYS A 267 -8.05 8.58 -9.13
C CYS A 267 -6.58 8.52 -8.73
N THR A 268 -6.29 8.08 -7.50
CA THR A 268 -4.90 7.95 -7.04
C THR A 268 -4.12 6.97 -7.92
N ILE A 269 -4.72 5.85 -8.35
CA ILE A 269 -4.09 4.87 -9.24
C ILE A 269 -3.80 5.49 -10.62
N ALA A 270 -4.72 6.28 -11.17
CA ALA A 270 -4.48 7.03 -12.41
C ALA A 270 -3.28 7.99 -12.28
N GLN A 271 -3.13 8.66 -11.14
CA GLN A 271 -2.02 9.57 -10.87
C GLN A 271 -0.66 8.85 -10.78
N LEU A 272 -0.62 7.53 -10.56
CA LEU A 272 0.64 6.79 -10.52
C LEU A 272 1.28 6.64 -11.89
N LEU A 273 0.52 6.86 -12.96
CA LEU A 273 1.00 6.78 -14.33
C LEU A 273 1.95 7.94 -14.61
N LYS A 274 3.08 7.66 -15.26
CA LYS A 274 4.09 8.67 -15.62
C LYS A 274 4.39 8.61 -17.11
N PRO A 275 4.69 9.76 -17.76
CA PRO A 275 5.03 9.79 -19.18
C PRO A 275 6.17 8.83 -19.56
N ASP A 276 7.18 8.71 -18.70
CA ASP A 276 8.35 7.84 -18.92
C ASP A 276 7.98 6.35 -19.07
N MET A 277 6.87 5.90 -18.46
CA MET A 277 6.40 4.52 -18.57
C MET A 277 5.89 4.19 -19.99
N TYR A 278 5.44 5.20 -20.74
CA TYR A 278 4.78 5.04 -22.04
C TYR A 278 5.67 5.44 -23.23
N LYS A 279 6.94 5.82 -23.00
CA LYS A 279 7.89 6.17 -24.08
C LYS A 279 8.10 5.02 -25.06
N GLU A 280 8.04 3.78 -24.58
CA GLU A 280 8.22 2.55 -25.36
C GLU A 280 6.92 1.73 -25.39
N ALA A 281 5.79 2.34 -25.78
CA ALA A 281 4.45 1.73 -25.70
C ALA A 281 4.17 0.55 -26.66
N LYS A 282 5.17 -0.26 -26.99
CA LYS A 282 5.00 -1.44 -27.86
C LYS A 282 4.14 -2.49 -27.15
N GLY A 283 3.02 -2.86 -27.77
CA GLY A 283 2.12 -3.89 -27.28
C GLY A 283 1.24 -3.47 -26.10
N LEU A 284 1.17 -2.17 -25.79
CA LEU A 284 0.25 -1.64 -24.78
C LEU A 284 -1.10 -1.29 -25.43
N ASP A 285 -2.20 -1.67 -24.78
CA ASP A 285 -3.55 -1.27 -25.22
C ASP A 285 -3.88 0.13 -24.69
N LEU A 286 -3.33 1.14 -25.36
CA LEU A 286 -3.51 2.54 -24.97
C LEU A 286 -4.94 3.04 -25.16
N ASP A 287 -5.72 2.40 -26.04
CA ASP A 287 -7.11 2.74 -26.25
C ASP A 287 -7.97 2.29 -25.07
N ALA A 288 -7.76 1.07 -24.56
CA ALA A 288 -8.45 0.62 -23.34
C ALA A 288 -8.13 1.53 -22.14
N MET A 289 -6.88 1.96 -21.99
CA MET A 289 -6.51 2.92 -20.94
C MET A 289 -7.14 4.30 -21.16
N THR A 290 -7.21 4.77 -22.40
CA THR A 290 -7.88 6.03 -22.77
C THR A 290 -9.35 5.99 -22.36
N ILE A 291 -10.06 4.91 -22.71
CA ILE A 291 -11.47 4.71 -22.32
C ILE A 291 -11.61 4.64 -20.79
N ALA A 292 -10.75 3.90 -20.10
CA ALA A 292 -10.78 3.78 -18.63
C ALA A 292 -10.65 5.14 -17.93
N LEU A 293 -9.73 6.00 -18.40
CA LEU A 293 -9.54 7.35 -17.86
C LEU A 293 -10.72 8.28 -18.18
N GLY A 294 -11.28 8.21 -19.40
CA GLY A 294 -12.48 8.97 -19.77
C GLY A 294 -13.69 8.60 -18.92
N ASP A 295 -13.93 7.30 -18.72
CA ASP A 295 -15.03 6.82 -17.88
C ASP A 295 -14.81 7.14 -16.40
N LEU A 296 -13.57 7.17 -15.91
CA LEU A 296 -13.26 7.66 -14.57
C LEU A 296 -13.57 9.16 -14.44
N ALA A 297 -13.19 9.98 -15.43
CA ALA A 297 -13.50 11.41 -15.45
C ALA A 297 -15.00 11.68 -15.41
N LYS A 298 -15.79 10.97 -16.22
CA LYS A 298 -17.26 11.06 -16.21
C LYS A 298 -17.85 10.74 -14.83
N GLN A 299 -17.35 9.69 -14.18
CA GLN A 299 -17.84 9.29 -12.86
C GLN A 299 -17.53 10.34 -11.80
N VAL A 300 -16.30 10.85 -11.76
CA VAL A 300 -15.91 11.97 -10.87
C VAL A 300 -16.78 13.18 -11.11
N LEU A 301 -16.88 13.66 -12.35
CA LEU A 301 -17.62 14.88 -12.67
C LEU A 301 -19.13 14.74 -12.47
N THR A 302 -19.70 13.54 -12.61
CA THR A 302 -21.11 13.31 -12.28
C THR A 302 -21.36 13.50 -10.78
N LEU A 303 -20.45 13.00 -9.94
CA LEU A 303 -20.53 13.17 -8.48
C LEU A 303 -20.28 14.63 -8.09
N GLU A 304 -19.20 15.23 -8.58
CA GLU A 304 -18.82 16.59 -8.20
C GLU A 304 -19.81 17.64 -8.72
N ALA A 305 -20.43 17.45 -9.89
CA ALA A 305 -21.49 18.33 -10.38
C ALA A 305 -22.77 18.22 -9.53
N LYS A 306 -23.10 17.03 -9.02
CA LYS A 306 -24.23 16.84 -8.10
C LYS A 306 -23.98 17.56 -6.76
N ASP A 307 -22.77 17.43 -6.21
CA ASP A 307 -22.38 18.11 -4.98
C ASP A 307 -22.32 19.64 -5.17
N ALA A 308 -21.83 20.11 -6.32
CA ALA A 308 -21.81 21.53 -6.69
C ALA A 308 -23.23 22.11 -6.80
N LYS A 309 -24.14 21.39 -7.46
CA LYS A 309 -25.55 21.80 -7.56
C LYS A 309 -26.24 21.85 -6.19
N LYS A 310 -25.97 20.86 -5.33
CA LYS A 310 -26.50 20.86 -3.96
C LYS A 310 -26.02 22.10 -3.19
N TYR A 311 -24.75 22.45 -3.31
CA TYR A 311 -24.19 23.67 -2.71
C TYR A 311 -24.92 24.94 -3.20
N GLU A 312 -25.16 25.07 -4.51
CA GLU A 312 -25.92 26.21 -5.07
C GLU A 312 -27.35 26.27 -4.55
N ASP A 313 -28.05 25.12 -4.51
CA ASP A 313 -29.43 25.04 -4.00
C ASP A 313 -29.52 25.47 -2.52
N GLU A 314 -28.56 25.05 -1.69
CA GLU A 314 -28.47 25.44 -0.27
C GLU A 314 -28.09 26.93 -0.09
N LEU A 315 -27.23 27.45 -0.96
CA LEU A 315 -26.87 28.88 -0.97
C LEU A 315 -28.09 29.76 -1.33
N LEU A 316 -28.90 29.34 -2.31
CA LEU A 316 -30.13 30.04 -2.69
C LEU A 316 -31.19 30.00 -1.58
N GLN A 317 -31.33 28.86 -0.89
CA GLN A 317 -32.27 28.71 0.23
C GLN A 317 -31.86 29.56 1.45
N SER A 318 -30.56 29.62 1.76
CA SER A 318 -30.03 30.41 2.89
C SER A 318 -29.99 31.92 2.60
N GLY A 319 -29.75 32.31 1.34
CA GLY A 319 -29.76 33.70 0.89
C GLY A 319 -31.12 34.41 1.04
N GLY A 320 -32.21 33.66 1.07
CA GLY A 320 -33.56 34.20 1.33
C GLY A 320 -33.81 34.61 2.80
N ALA A 321 -33.03 34.11 3.75
CA ALA A 321 -33.21 34.38 5.18
C ALA A 321 -32.30 35.50 5.71
N PHE A 322 -31.14 35.72 5.11
CA PHE A 322 -30.18 36.74 5.59
C PHE A 322 -30.34 38.12 4.94
N ALA A 323 -30.93 38.22 3.75
CA ALA A 323 -31.13 39.50 3.05
C ALA A 323 -32.50 40.18 3.33
N GLY A 324 -33.41 39.53 4.07
CA GLY A 324 -34.77 40.04 4.34
C GLY A 324 -35.03 40.63 5.72
N GLY A 325 -34.07 40.57 6.66
CA GLY A 325 -34.24 41.02 8.05
C GLY A 325 -33.84 42.47 8.33
N GLY A 326 -33.46 43.23 7.31
CA GLY A 326 -32.88 44.57 7.43
C GLY A 326 -33.74 45.66 6.80
N GLY A 327 -34.99 45.81 7.20
CA GLY A 327 -35.78 46.96 6.76
C GLY A 327 -37.27 46.89 7.06
N GLY A 328 -37.67 47.19 8.30
CA GLY A 328 -39.07 47.55 8.54
C GLY A 328 -39.58 47.45 9.97
N GLY A 329 -39.19 48.39 10.85
CA GLY A 329 -40.13 49.04 11.76
C GLY A 329 -40.69 48.27 12.97
N GLY A 330 -40.01 48.44 14.12
CA GLY A 330 -40.66 49.00 15.32
C GLY A 330 -41.51 48.09 16.22
N PHE A 331 -40.91 47.64 17.33
CA PHE A 331 -41.44 47.68 18.70
C PHE A 331 -40.18 47.62 19.59
N GLY A 332 -39.81 48.61 20.40
CA GLY A 332 -40.65 49.28 21.38
C GLY A 332 -40.65 48.46 22.68
N MET A 333 -39.92 48.97 23.69
CA MET A 333 -40.06 48.74 25.14
C MET A 333 -39.30 47.58 25.83
N GLY A 334 -38.54 47.99 26.87
CA GLY A 334 -38.16 47.19 28.04
C GLY A 334 -36.67 46.92 28.13
N ARG A 335 -35.81 47.85 28.56
CA ARG A 335 -35.61 48.30 29.95
C ARG A 335 -35.92 47.23 31.02
N GLY A 336 -34.88 46.45 31.33
CA GLY A 336 -34.66 45.70 32.57
C GLY A 336 -33.27 45.08 32.43
N GLU A 337 -32.18 45.64 32.98
CA GLU A 337 -31.91 45.82 34.41
C GLU A 337 -32.16 44.56 35.24
N MET A 338 -31.40 43.51 34.95
CA MET A 338 -30.83 42.54 35.89
C MET A 338 -29.44 42.21 35.35
N GLY A 339 -28.31 42.43 36.00
CA GLY A 339 -28.04 42.30 37.43
C GLY A 339 -27.58 40.87 37.72
N MET A 340 -26.26 40.63 37.72
CA MET A 340 -25.46 39.52 38.30
C MET A 340 -24.22 39.31 37.41
N ARG A 341 -23.01 39.82 37.70
CA ARG A 341 -22.11 39.57 38.85
C ARG A 341 -21.74 38.08 39.01
N GLY A 342 -20.50 37.77 38.62
CA GLY A 342 -19.78 36.50 38.87
C GLY A 342 -19.34 35.88 37.55
N GLY A 343 -18.11 36.03 37.06
CA GLY A 343 -16.88 35.66 37.77
C GLY A 343 -16.71 34.14 37.71
N GLY A 344 -16.40 33.59 36.54
CA GLY A 344 -16.17 32.14 36.38
C GLY A 344 -15.74 31.76 34.96
N PHE A 345 -14.50 31.33 34.84
CA PHE A 345 -13.90 30.49 33.78
C PHE A 345 -14.42 30.68 32.34
N GLY A 346 -13.53 31.23 31.50
CA GLY A 346 -13.67 31.30 30.05
C GLY A 346 -13.79 29.92 29.41
N ALA A 347 -14.98 29.36 29.44
CA ALA A 347 -15.49 28.51 28.38
C ALA A 347 -15.91 29.45 27.25
N GLY A 348 -14.96 29.79 26.39
CA GLY A 348 -15.28 30.40 25.11
C GLY A 348 -16.22 29.45 24.39
N MET A 349 -17.52 29.75 24.45
CA MET A 349 -18.51 29.24 23.51
C MET A 349 -18.03 29.70 22.15
N ALA A 350 -17.17 28.90 21.52
CA ALA A 350 -17.10 28.84 20.08
C ALA A 350 -18.54 28.52 19.68
N MET A 351 -19.28 29.59 19.36
CA MET A 351 -20.50 29.45 18.57
C MET A 351 -20.10 28.46 17.49
N PRO A 352 -20.80 27.31 17.34
CA PRO A 352 -20.55 26.47 16.20
C PRO A 352 -20.64 27.43 15.04
N GLU A 353 -19.51 27.68 14.39
CA GLU A 353 -19.52 28.35 13.11
C GLU A 353 -20.46 27.45 12.33
N GLU A 354 -21.72 27.88 12.19
CA GLU A 354 -22.64 27.38 11.20
C GLU A 354 -21.99 27.79 9.88
N LEU A 355 -20.91 27.08 9.58
CA LEU A 355 -20.22 27.03 8.31
C LEU A 355 -21.37 26.74 7.38
N GLY A 356 -21.71 27.75 6.59
CA GLY A 356 -22.71 27.63 5.55
C GLY A 356 -22.41 26.40 4.67
N PRO A 357 -23.31 26.08 3.72
CA PRO A 357 -23.15 24.90 2.88
C PRO A 357 -21.71 24.78 2.36
N THR A 358 -21.06 23.63 2.63
CA THR A 358 -19.65 23.42 2.27
C THR A 358 -19.56 22.59 1.00
N TYR A 359 -18.91 23.12 -0.02
CA TYR A 359 -18.48 22.36 -1.19
C TYR A 359 -17.01 21.95 -0.99
N GLU A 360 -16.73 20.65 -1.02
CA GLU A 360 -15.39 20.06 -0.79
C GLU A 360 -14.44 20.32 -1.97
N ARG A 361 -14.10 21.60 -2.17
CA ARG A 361 -13.28 22.11 -3.28
C ARG A 361 -11.97 21.34 -3.46
N ARG A 362 -11.29 21.05 -2.34
CA ARG A 362 -9.98 20.37 -2.37
C ARG A 362 -10.08 18.97 -2.95
N ARG A 363 -11.09 18.20 -2.54
CA ARG A 363 -11.33 16.84 -3.04
C ARG A 363 -11.58 16.84 -4.55
N MET A 364 -12.41 17.76 -5.03
CA MET A 364 -12.66 17.93 -6.47
C MET A 364 -11.36 18.20 -7.23
N ILE A 365 -10.55 19.18 -6.79
CA ILE A 365 -9.26 19.52 -7.43
C ILE A 365 -8.33 18.30 -7.47
N ASP A 366 -8.16 17.62 -6.34
CA ASP A 366 -7.27 16.46 -6.23
C ASP A 366 -7.69 15.35 -7.22
N ARG A 367 -9.00 15.08 -7.36
CA ARG A 367 -9.52 14.09 -8.33
C ARG A 367 -9.29 14.50 -9.78
N LEU A 368 -9.61 15.75 -10.14
CA LEU A 368 -9.45 16.23 -11.51
C LEU A 368 -7.99 16.23 -11.94
N LEU A 369 -7.08 16.71 -11.08
CA LEU A 369 -5.65 16.73 -11.35
C LEU A 369 -5.06 15.32 -11.44
N ALA A 370 -5.47 14.40 -10.55
CA ALA A 370 -5.03 13.01 -10.60
C ALA A 370 -5.36 12.32 -11.94
N ILE A 371 -6.56 12.55 -12.47
CA ILE A 371 -6.97 12.03 -13.79
C ILE A 371 -6.22 12.73 -14.92
N ALA A 372 -6.06 14.05 -14.85
CA ALA A 372 -5.34 14.83 -15.85
C ALA A 372 -3.85 14.42 -15.93
N ASP A 373 -3.20 14.17 -14.79
CA ASP A 373 -1.83 13.65 -14.73
C ASP A 373 -1.74 12.28 -15.41
N GLY A 374 -2.66 11.37 -15.08
CA GLY A 374 -2.71 10.03 -15.69
C GLY A 374 -2.98 10.07 -17.21
N ALA A 375 -3.90 10.92 -17.66
CA ALA A 375 -4.19 11.13 -19.07
C ALA A 375 -3.00 11.73 -19.83
N SER A 376 -2.30 12.69 -19.23
CA SER A 376 -1.08 13.27 -19.80
C SER A 376 0.03 12.23 -19.95
N ALA A 377 0.17 11.32 -18.97
CA ALA A 377 1.13 10.23 -19.02
C ALA A 377 0.86 9.26 -20.17
N VAL A 378 -0.39 8.84 -20.36
CA VAL A 378 -0.78 7.91 -21.44
C VAL A 378 -0.66 8.57 -22.81
N ALA A 379 -1.02 9.85 -22.93
CA ALA A 379 -0.88 10.61 -24.17
C ALA A 379 0.57 10.65 -24.69
N ALA A 380 1.58 10.62 -23.80
CA ALA A 380 2.98 10.63 -24.23
C ALA A 380 3.35 9.43 -25.13
N GLY A 381 2.74 8.27 -24.93
CA GLY A 381 2.92 7.07 -25.76
C GLY A 381 1.80 6.79 -26.77
N GLY A 382 0.70 7.55 -26.72
CA GLY A 382 -0.52 7.34 -27.51
C GLY A 382 -0.34 7.46 -29.02
N SER A 383 -1.29 6.87 -29.76
CA SER A 383 -1.54 7.22 -31.17
C SER A 383 -1.91 8.69 -31.28
N ASP A 384 -1.86 9.28 -32.48
CA ASP A 384 -2.25 10.68 -32.69
C ASP A 384 -3.73 10.93 -32.29
N GLU A 385 -4.60 9.94 -32.50
CA GLU A 385 -5.99 10.00 -32.09
C GLU A 385 -6.14 9.95 -30.55
N SER A 386 -5.48 8.99 -29.89
CA SER A 386 -5.53 8.87 -28.42
C SER A 386 -4.90 10.10 -27.76
N LYS A 387 -3.82 10.66 -28.34
CA LYS A 387 -3.20 11.94 -27.92
C LYS A 387 -4.15 13.10 -28.01
N ALA A 388 -4.88 13.24 -29.12
CA ALA A 388 -5.86 14.31 -29.29
C ALA A 388 -6.99 14.19 -28.25
N LYS A 389 -7.57 12.99 -28.10
CA LYS A 389 -8.64 12.71 -27.12
C LYS A 389 -8.20 13.03 -25.68
N LEU A 390 -7.05 12.49 -25.26
CA LEU A 390 -6.52 12.71 -23.91
C LEU A 390 -6.06 14.14 -23.70
N GLY A 391 -5.48 14.79 -24.71
CA GLY A 391 -5.09 16.20 -24.64
C GLY A 391 -6.28 17.13 -24.42
N GLU A 392 -7.39 16.90 -25.12
CA GLU A 392 -8.63 17.64 -24.92
C GLU A 392 -9.21 17.41 -23.52
N LEU A 393 -9.22 16.16 -23.04
CA LEU A 393 -9.65 15.84 -21.68
C LEU A 393 -8.78 16.56 -20.64
N VAL A 394 -7.45 16.50 -20.76
CA VAL A 394 -6.50 17.15 -19.84
C VAL A 394 -6.74 18.66 -19.79
N ALA A 395 -6.89 19.31 -20.95
CA ALA A 395 -7.14 20.74 -21.02
C ALA A 395 -8.46 21.12 -20.32
N ALA A 396 -9.53 20.35 -20.53
CA ALA A 396 -10.81 20.58 -19.88
C ALA A 396 -10.73 20.42 -18.34
N LEU A 397 -10.13 19.34 -17.85
CA LEU A 397 -10.01 19.06 -16.42
C LEU A 397 -9.15 20.13 -15.71
N ARG A 398 -7.98 20.47 -16.26
CA ARG A 398 -7.08 21.49 -15.69
C ARG A 398 -7.69 22.89 -15.75
N GLY A 399 -8.44 23.20 -16.81
CA GLY A 399 -9.12 24.48 -16.99
C GLY A 399 -10.09 24.85 -15.87
N VAL A 400 -10.62 23.86 -15.13
CA VAL A 400 -11.44 24.09 -13.93
C VAL A 400 -10.62 23.90 -12.64
N ALA A 401 -9.79 22.86 -12.57
CA ALA A 401 -9.06 22.52 -11.35
C ALA A 401 -8.03 23.58 -10.93
N GLU A 402 -7.26 24.11 -11.88
CA GLU A 402 -6.17 25.05 -11.58
C GLU A 402 -6.69 26.42 -11.11
N PRO A 403 -7.69 27.06 -11.77
CA PRO A 403 -8.30 28.27 -11.22
C PRO A 403 -9.00 28.05 -9.88
N ALA A 404 -9.60 26.87 -9.66
CA ALA A 404 -10.24 26.54 -8.39
C ALA A 404 -9.23 26.38 -7.24
N ALA A 405 -7.95 26.11 -7.53
CA ALA A 405 -6.90 25.98 -6.53
C ALA A 405 -6.41 27.32 -5.99
N GLU A 406 -6.75 28.45 -6.61
CA GLU A 406 -6.41 29.77 -6.10
C GLU A 406 -7.11 30.04 -4.76
N ASP A 407 -6.37 30.58 -3.78
CA ASP A 407 -6.92 30.88 -2.44
C ASP A 407 -8.17 31.77 -2.49
N LYS A 408 -8.23 32.65 -3.49
CA LYS A 408 -9.32 33.62 -3.70
C LYS A 408 -10.45 33.11 -4.60
N ALA A 409 -10.39 31.86 -5.06
CA ALA A 409 -11.40 31.30 -5.93
C ALA A 409 -12.74 31.19 -5.19
N LEU A 410 -13.76 31.86 -5.74
CA LEU A 410 -15.11 31.88 -5.18
C LEU A 410 -15.84 30.59 -5.54
N LEU A 411 -16.42 29.92 -4.53
CA LEU A 411 -17.21 28.70 -4.74
C LEU A 411 -18.39 28.93 -5.69
N GLU A 412 -18.99 30.13 -5.66
CA GLU A 412 -20.06 30.57 -6.57
C GLU A 412 -19.67 30.53 -8.06
N LYS A 413 -18.36 30.62 -8.38
CA LYS A 413 -17.85 30.48 -9.75
C LYS A 413 -17.41 29.06 -10.07
N ILE A 414 -16.93 28.33 -9.06
CA ILE A 414 -16.43 26.96 -9.23
C ILE A 414 -17.60 25.99 -9.46
N ALA A 415 -18.67 26.09 -8.67
CA ALA A 415 -19.81 25.20 -8.76
C ALA A 415 -20.46 25.13 -10.16
N PRO A 416 -20.77 26.24 -10.85
CA PRO A 416 -21.31 26.17 -12.20
C PRO A 416 -20.27 25.67 -13.22
N ALA A 417 -19.00 26.05 -13.06
CA ALA A 417 -17.93 25.57 -13.94
C ALA A 417 -17.74 24.04 -13.87
N VAL A 418 -17.89 23.43 -12.70
CA VAL A 418 -17.86 21.97 -12.53
C VAL A 418 -19.07 21.30 -13.20
N GLN A 419 -20.25 21.92 -13.12
CA GLN A 419 -21.45 21.42 -13.79
C GLN A 419 -21.29 21.45 -15.32
N ASP A 420 -20.81 22.56 -15.87
CA ASP A 420 -20.55 22.71 -17.31
C ASP A 420 -19.48 21.71 -17.78
N LEU A 421 -18.37 21.59 -17.03
CA LEU A 421 -17.32 20.62 -17.31
C LEU A 421 -17.85 19.18 -17.33
N SER A 422 -18.78 18.85 -16.42
CA SER A 422 -19.43 17.53 -16.40
C SER A 422 -20.21 17.24 -17.68
N VAL A 423 -20.94 18.23 -18.20
CA VAL A 423 -21.66 18.10 -19.48
C VAL A 423 -20.69 17.93 -20.65
N ASP A 424 -19.63 18.74 -20.69
CA ASP A 424 -18.68 18.75 -21.79
C ASP A 424 -17.82 17.48 -21.84
N VAL A 425 -17.33 17.01 -20.69
CA VAL A 425 -16.59 15.73 -20.61
C VAL A 425 -17.49 14.55 -20.95
N ASN A 426 -18.77 14.56 -20.54
CA ASN A 426 -19.71 13.51 -20.94
C ASN A 426 -19.91 13.46 -22.46
N LYS A 427 -20.05 14.62 -23.12
CA LYS A 427 -20.14 14.70 -24.59
C LYS A 427 -18.84 14.24 -25.25
N LEU A 428 -17.70 14.73 -24.77
CA LEU A 428 -16.38 14.38 -25.29
C LEU A 428 -16.17 12.87 -25.27
N VAL A 429 -16.30 12.24 -24.09
CA VAL A 429 -16.05 10.81 -23.91
C VAL A 429 -17.11 9.95 -24.58
N ALA A 430 -18.34 10.43 -24.79
CA ALA A 430 -19.36 9.70 -25.56
C ALA A 430 -18.97 9.49 -27.03
N THR A 431 -18.06 10.31 -27.58
CA THR A 431 -17.52 10.12 -28.94
C THR A 431 -16.43 9.04 -28.99
N TRP A 432 -15.91 8.61 -27.84
CA TRP A 432 -14.83 7.64 -27.77
C TRP A 432 -15.44 6.24 -27.95
N THR A 433 -15.39 5.76 -29.19
CA THR A 433 -15.81 4.39 -29.47
C THR A 433 -14.73 3.46 -28.89
N PRO A 434 -15.09 2.45 -28.09
CA PRO A 434 -14.18 1.34 -27.84
C PRO A 434 -13.78 0.82 -29.22
N ALA A 435 -12.48 0.67 -29.50
CA ALA A 435 -12.05 -0.04 -30.69
C ALA A 435 -12.85 -1.34 -30.68
N ALA A 436 -13.76 -1.51 -31.66
CA ALA A 436 -14.66 -2.64 -31.69
C ALA A 436 -13.77 -3.85 -31.56
N ALA A 437 -13.89 -4.59 -30.45
CA ALA A 437 -13.04 -5.73 -30.15
C ALA A 437 -13.07 -6.55 -31.44
N ALA A 438 -11.95 -6.52 -32.18
CA ALA A 438 -11.90 -7.13 -33.48
C ALA A 438 -12.40 -8.54 -33.23
N ALA A 439 -13.57 -8.86 -33.78
CA ALA A 439 -14.14 -10.16 -33.57
C ALA A 439 -13.06 -11.08 -34.14
N ASP A 440 -12.33 -11.75 -33.26
CA ASP A 440 -11.59 -12.94 -33.61
C ASP A 440 -12.67 -13.86 -34.14
N GLU A 441 -12.96 -13.74 -35.44
CA GLU A 441 -13.56 -14.83 -36.18
C GLU A 441 -12.66 -16.00 -35.83
N PRO A 442 -13.18 -17.03 -35.12
CA PRO A 442 -12.37 -18.20 -34.83
C PRO A 442 -11.85 -18.65 -36.18
N ALA A 443 -10.53 -18.62 -36.36
CA ALA A 443 -9.91 -19.12 -37.57
C ALA A 443 -10.47 -20.52 -37.77
N GLY A 444 -11.38 -20.65 -38.72
CA GLY A 444 -11.98 -21.90 -39.16
C GLY A 444 -10.89 -22.70 -39.86
N GLY A 445 -9.92 -23.15 -39.08
CA GLY A 445 -9.01 -24.21 -39.43
C GLY A 445 -9.85 -25.47 -39.46
N ASP A 446 -10.25 -25.82 -40.67
CA ASP A 446 -10.58 -27.15 -41.15
C ASP A 446 -9.57 -28.17 -40.56
N PHE A 447 -9.84 -28.65 -39.34
CA PHE A 447 -9.21 -29.83 -38.78
C PHE A 447 -10.03 -31.01 -39.26
N GLY A 448 -9.47 -31.69 -40.25
CA GLY A 448 -10.07 -32.84 -40.89
C GLY A 448 -10.53 -33.91 -39.91
N ASP A 449 -11.66 -34.52 -40.29
CA ASP A 449 -12.13 -35.82 -39.83
C ASP A 449 -10.98 -36.84 -39.80
N GLU A 450 -10.56 -37.25 -38.60
CA GLU A 450 -9.89 -38.54 -38.41
C GLU A 450 -10.48 -39.28 -37.22
N ALA A 451 -11.41 -40.18 -37.58
CA ALA A 451 -11.74 -41.47 -36.96
C ALA A 451 -11.93 -41.53 -35.43
N ALA A 452 -13.19 -41.60 -35.04
CA ALA A 452 -13.65 -42.20 -33.80
C ALA A 452 -13.21 -43.67 -33.69
N ALA A 453 -12.53 -44.00 -32.59
CA ALA A 453 -12.46 -45.36 -32.06
C ALA A 453 -12.94 -45.34 -30.60
N GLU A 454 -14.16 -45.81 -30.42
CA GLU A 454 -14.79 -46.10 -29.13
C GLU A 454 -14.44 -47.55 -28.68
N PRO A 455 -14.84 -48.03 -27.49
CA PRO A 455 -13.94 -48.38 -26.39
C PRO A 455 -13.81 -49.90 -26.16
N ALA A 456 -12.80 -50.30 -25.38
CA ALA A 456 -12.73 -51.66 -24.82
C ALA A 456 -12.85 -51.60 -23.28
N ALA A 457 -13.91 -52.23 -22.78
CA ALA A 457 -14.15 -52.56 -21.38
C ALA A 457 -13.79 -54.02 -21.07
N ASP A 458 -13.70 -54.32 -19.76
CA ASP A 458 -13.61 -55.63 -19.07
C ASP A 458 -12.23 -56.34 -19.03
N ALA A 459 -11.70 -56.86 -17.92
CA ALA A 459 -12.17 -57.09 -16.53
C ALA A 459 -10.95 -57.39 -15.58
N PRO A 460 -11.01 -58.16 -14.45
CA PRO A 460 -11.01 -57.64 -13.07
C PRO A 460 -9.95 -58.26 -12.10
N ALA A 461 -10.05 -57.86 -10.81
CA ALA A 461 -9.41 -58.41 -9.59
C ALA A 461 -7.89 -58.18 -9.47
N ASP A 462 -7.27 -57.89 -8.31
CA ASP A 462 -7.43 -58.51 -7.01
C ASP A 462 -6.85 -57.61 -5.89
N ALA A 463 -7.25 -57.91 -4.65
CA ALA A 463 -6.95 -57.21 -3.42
C ALA A 463 -5.48 -57.33 -2.95
N ALA A 464 -4.95 -56.28 -2.30
CA ALA A 464 -3.98 -56.40 -1.21
C ALA A 464 -3.84 -55.10 -0.42
N GLU A 465 -4.34 -55.14 0.80
CA GLU A 465 -4.03 -54.25 1.92
C GLU A 465 -2.53 -54.31 2.27
N PRO A 466 -1.94 -53.23 2.82
CA PRO A 466 -1.06 -53.49 3.96
C PRO A 466 -1.27 -52.52 5.13
N ALA A 467 -1.65 -53.16 6.24
CA ALA A 467 -1.15 -53.05 7.60
C ALA A 467 -0.36 -51.79 8.01
N ALA A 468 -0.89 -51.17 9.06
CA ALA A 468 -0.24 -50.25 9.98
C ALA A 468 1.00 -50.87 10.65
N ALA A 469 2.04 -50.04 10.86
CA ALA A 469 3.15 -50.33 11.74
C ALA A 469 3.41 -49.12 12.66
N ASP A 470 3.39 -49.41 13.97
CA ASP A 470 3.85 -48.57 15.08
C ASP A 470 5.32 -48.10 14.89
N PRO A 471 5.69 -46.90 15.37
CA PRO A 471 7.08 -46.58 15.66
C PRO A 471 7.41 -46.87 17.12
N ALA A 472 8.20 -47.92 17.34
CA ALA A 472 8.90 -48.17 18.59
C ALA A 472 10.08 -47.18 18.77
N ALA A 473 10.25 -46.76 20.02
CA ALA A 473 11.37 -45.97 20.52
C ALA A 473 12.70 -46.72 20.42
N VAL A 474 13.78 -46.01 20.06
CA VAL A 474 15.17 -46.43 20.31
C VAL A 474 16.02 -45.20 20.64
N ASP A 475 16.44 -45.14 21.91
CA ASP A 475 17.63 -44.44 22.39
C ASP A 475 18.90 -45.00 21.72
N GLY A 476 19.91 -44.17 21.46
CA GLY A 476 21.25 -44.70 21.19
C GLY A 476 22.20 -43.75 20.49
N ALA A 477 23.11 -43.18 21.27
CA ALA A 477 24.26 -42.38 20.84
C ALA A 477 25.20 -43.11 19.88
N ALA A 478 25.77 -42.38 18.91
CA ALA A 478 27.16 -42.52 18.47
C ALA A 478 27.54 -41.39 17.50
N SER A 479 28.46 -40.54 17.94
CA SER A 479 29.35 -39.77 17.06
C SER A 479 30.26 -40.75 16.31
N PRO A 480 30.71 -40.46 15.07
CA PRO A 480 32.10 -40.02 14.96
C PRO A 480 32.45 -39.09 13.78
N ALA A 481 33.58 -38.39 14.01
CA ALA A 481 34.66 -38.07 13.07
C ALA A 481 34.45 -36.98 12.00
N GLU A 482 35.09 -35.83 12.28
CA GLU A 482 35.72 -34.93 11.30
C GLU A 482 36.64 -35.68 10.33
N PRO A 483 36.85 -35.10 9.14
CA PRO A 483 38.20 -34.99 8.60
C PRO A 483 38.61 -33.53 8.43
N ALA A 484 39.83 -33.27 8.89
CA ALA A 484 40.58 -32.03 8.78
C ALA A 484 40.75 -31.60 7.31
N GLY A 485 40.31 -30.37 7.00
CA GLY A 485 40.64 -29.65 5.79
C GLY A 485 41.71 -28.60 6.07
N GLU A 486 42.86 -28.80 5.43
CA GLU A 486 44.07 -27.99 5.38
C GLU A 486 43.79 -26.52 4.93
N PRO A 487 44.34 -25.49 5.60
CA PRO A 487 44.13 -24.11 5.20
C PRO A 487 45.05 -23.72 4.02
N ALA A 488 44.43 -23.34 2.90
CA ALA A 488 45.11 -22.74 1.76
C ALA A 488 45.79 -21.41 2.12
N ALA A 489 47.02 -21.23 1.63
CA ALA A 489 47.85 -20.05 1.80
C ALA A 489 47.21 -18.77 1.24
N PRO A 490 47.51 -17.59 1.81
CA PRO A 490 46.99 -16.31 1.32
C PRO A 490 47.65 -15.91 -0.02
N PRO A 491 46.89 -15.32 -0.97
CA PRO A 491 47.47 -14.74 -2.17
C PRO A 491 48.19 -13.42 -1.87
N ALA A 492 49.25 -13.20 -2.63
CA ALA A 492 50.22 -12.12 -2.52
C ALA A 492 49.63 -10.71 -2.67
N GLU A 493 50.31 -9.78 -2.00
CA GLU A 493 50.11 -8.32 -2.05
C GLU A 493 50.07 -7.81 -3.50
N GLY A 494 48.91 -7.27 -3.87
CA GLY A 494 48.70 -6.52 -5.10
C GLY A 494 48.83 -5.02 -4.83
N THR A 495 49.80 -4.41 -5.51
CA THR A 495 50.15 -2.99 -5.60
C THR A 495 48.99 -2.01 -5.59
N ALA A 496 49.13 -0.96 -4.77
CA ALA A 496 48.25 0.20 -4.69
C ALA A 496 48.26 1.04 -5.99
N PRO A 497 47.10 1.56 -6.44
CA PRO A 497 47.04 2.56 -7.51
C PRO A 497 47.45 3.96 -7.01
N PRO A 498 48.00 4.83 -7.90
CA PRO A 498 48.54 6.13 -7.52
C PRO A 498 47.43 7.12 -7.11
N ALA A 499 47.80 8.00 -6.18
CA ALA A 499 46.98 9.07 -5.64
C ALA A 499 46.52 10.04 -6.74
N ALA A 500 45.21 10.32 -6.77
CA ALA A 500 44.63 11.36 -7.61
C ALA A 500 45.00 12.75 -7.06
N GLU A 501 45.46 13.62 -7.96
CA GLU A 501 45.77 15.03 -7.69
C GLU A 501 44.53 15.83 -7.27
N PRO A 502 44.67 16.86 -6.41
CA PRO A 502 43.57 17.72 -6.00
C PRO A 502 43.15 18.66 -7.14
N VAL A 503 41.87 18.58 -7.53
CA VAL A 503 41.25 19.51 -8.48
C VAL A 503 41.07 20.86 -7.78
N ALA A 504 41.63 21.90 -8.41
CA ALA A 504 41.59 23.29 -7.95
C ALA A 504 40.16 23.84 -7.93
N GLU A 505 39.87 24.54 -6.83
CA GLU A 505 38.63 25.27 -6.53
C GLU A 505 38.47 26.48 -7.46
N ALA A 506 37.33 26.59 -8.15
CA ALA A 506 36.99 27.73 -9.00
C ALA A 506 36.44 28.90 -8.17
N PRO A 507 36.81 30.16 -8.48
CA PRO A 507 36.42 31.32 -7.67
C PRO A 507 34.97 31.74 -7.90
N ALA A 508 34.32 32.13 -6.79
CA ALA A 508 32.98 32.69 -6.74
C ALA A 508 32.85 33.98 -7.56
N ALA A 509 31.83 34.03 -8.42
CA ALA A 509 31.46 35.23 -9.16
C ALA A 509 30.82 36.26 -8.22
N ALA A 510 31.39 37.47 -8.24
CA ALA A 510 30.86 38.65 -7.58
C ALA A 510 29.59 39.16 -8.31
N ALA A 511 28.58 39.51 -7.52
CA ALA A 511 27.40 40.24 -7.97
C ALA A 511 27.79 41.68 -8.33
N GLY A 512 27.32 42.12 -9.49
CA GLY A 512 27.25 43.51 -9.95
C GLY A 512 25.83 43.81 -10.41
#